data_AF-A0A3S4GVU1-F1
#
_entry.id   AF-A0A3S4GVU1-F1
#
_cell.length_a   1.000
_cell.length_b   1.000
_cell.length_c   1.000
_cell.angle_alpha   90.00
_cell.angle_beta   90.00
_cell.angle_gamma   90.00
#
_symmetry.space_group_name_H-M   'P 1'
#
loop_
_entity.id
_entity.type
_entity.pdbx_description
1 polymer ?
#
loop_
_entity_poly.entity_id
_entity_poly.type
_entity_poly.pdbx_seq_one_letter_code
_entity_poly.pdbx_strand_id
1 'polypeptide(L)'
;MVGDELMNSTHHYEQLIEIFNGCFAEEFNTRLIKGDDEPIYLPADAQVPYHRIVFAHGFYASALHEISHWCIAGKARRELVDFGYWYCPDGRDAQTQSQFEDVEVKPQAFDWLFAWRRGIPLTSVATIWRAILSRIAWRFSAGFMRR
;
A
#
# COMPACT_ATOMS: atom_id res chain seq x y z
N MET A 1 -11.96 -3.58 -32.76
CA MET A 1 -10.92 -4.54 -32.33
C MET A 1 -9.92 -3.95 -31.34
N VAL A 2 -10.21 -2.83 -30.66
CA VAL A 2 -9.29 -2.15 -29.71
C VAL A 2 -9.60 -2.54 -28.26
N GLY A 3 -9.87 -3.83 -28.01
CA GLY A 3 -10.35 -4.32 -26.71
C GLY A 3 -9.44 -5.38 -26.08
N ASP A 4 -8.84 -6.24 -26.91
CA ASP A 4 -8.06 -7.40 -26.43
C ASP A 4 -6.59 -7.11 -26.16
N GLU A 5 -5.99 -6.06 -26.75
CA GLU A 5 -4.56 -5.76 -26.53
C GLU A 5 -4.23 -5.23 -25.13
N LEU A 6 -5.23 -4.70 -24.40
CA LEU A 6 -5.03 -4.26 -23.01
C LEU A 6 -5.13 -5.41 -22.00
N MET A 7 -5.66 -6.58 -22.38
CA MET A 7 -5.92 -7.69 -21.46
C MET A 7 -4.73 -8.64 -21.25
N ASN A 8 -3.61 -8.46 -21.96
CA ASN A 8 -2.45 -9.37 -21.87
C ASN A 8 -1.16 -8.68 -21.41
N SER A 9 -1.28 -7.55 -20.70
CA SER A 9 -0.11 -6.88 -20.10
C SER A 9 0.24 -7.56 -18.79
N THR A 10 1.32 -8.36 -18.78
CA THR A 10 1.89 -8.92 -17.56
C THR A 10 2.17 -7.79 -16.55
N HIS A 11 1.59 -7.90 -15.35
CA HIS A 11 1.71 -6.87 -14.31
C HIS A 11 3.03 -7.00 -13.56
N HIS A 12 3.99 -6.14 -13.91
CA HIS A 12 5.32 -6.09 -13.32
C HIS A 12 5.45 -4.88 -12.40
N TYR A 13 5.99 -5.06 -11.19
CA TYR A 13 6.08 -3.97 -10.21
C TYR A 13 6.99 -2.84 -10.71
N GLU A 14 7.94 -3.14 -11.60
CA GLU A 14 8.82 -2.18 -12.25
C GLU A 14 8.02 -1.10 -13.00
N GLN A 15 6.88 -1.49 -13.61
CA GLN A 15 5.98 -0.54 -14.27
C GLN A 15 5.39 0.45 -13.26
N LEU A 16 5.08 0.02 -12.03
CA LEU A 16 4.60 0.92 -10.99
C LEU A 16 5.70 1.87 -10.52
N ILE A 17 6.96 1.42 -10.46
CA ILE A 17 8.09 2.29 -10.13
C ILE A 17 8.23 3.39 -11.18
N GLU A 18 8.22 3.03 -12.46
CA GLU A 18 8.33 4.00 -13.56
C GLU A 18 7.18 5.00 -13.55
N ILE A 19 5.93 4.52 -13.46
CA ILE A 19 4.74 5.36 -13.45
C ILE A 19 4.73 6.27 -12.22
N PHE A 20 4.96 5.72 -11.02
CA PHE A 20 4.93 6.49 -9.78
C PHE A 20 6.01 7.58 -9.78
N ASN A 21 7.25 7.21 -10.13
CA ASN A 21 8.36 8.17 -10.14
C ASN A 21 8.15 9.24 -11.22
N GLY A 22 7.63 8.88 -12.39
CA GLY A 22 7.27 9.83 -13.44
C GLY A 22 6.18 10.83 -13.02
N CYS A 23 5.27 10.44 -12.13
CA CYS A 23 4.23 11.33 -11.62
C CYS A 23 4.68 12.16 -10.41
N PHE A 24 5.50 11.62 -9.51
CA PHE A 24 5.64 12.18 -8.16
C PHE A 24 7.09 12.45 -7.70
N ALA A 25 8.10 12.03 -8.46
CA ALA A 25 9.49 12.24 -8.06
C ALA A 25 9.91 13.71 -8.11
N GLU A 26 9.38 14.51 -9.04
CA GLU A 26 9.67 15.94 -9.14
C GLU A 26 8.78 16.76 -8.19
N GLU A 27 7.46 16.66 -8.34
CA GLU A 27 6.51 17.50 -7.59
C GLU A 27 6.49 17.20 -6.08
N PHE A 28 6.61 15.92 -5.70
CA PHE A 28 6.50 15.48 -4.30
C PHE A 28 7.81 14.93 -3.73
N ASN A 29 8.92 15.02 -4.47
CA ASN A 29 10.22 14.47 -4.08
C ASN A 29 10.14 13.03 -3.55
N THR A 30 9.22 12.21 -4.07
CA THR A 30 8.93 10.87 -3.55
C THR A 30 9.15 9.82 -4.63
N ARG A 31 9.85 8.73 -4.28
CA ARG A 31 10.12 7.61 -5.17
C ARG A 31 9.60 6.29 -4.59
N LEU A 32 9.19 5.39 -5.47
CA LEU A 32 8.82 4.01 -5.15
C LEU A 32 10.04 3.10 -5.31
N ILE A 33 10.33 2.28 -4.30
CA ILE A 33 11.54 1.46 -4.20
C ILE A 33 11.14 0.01 -3.86
N LYS A 34 11.69 -0.97 -4.60
CA LYS A 34 11.58 -2.37 -4.23
C LYS A 34 12.47 -2.63 -3.01
N GLY A 35 11.86 -3.01 -1.90
CA GLY A 35 12.53 -3.53 -0.71
C GLY A 35 12.58 -5.05 -0.70
N ASP A 36 13.07 -5.60 0.40
CA ASP A 36 13.16 -7.05 0.60
C ASP A 36 12.01 -7.53 1.49
N ASP A 37 12.07 -7.28 2.79
CA ASP A 37 11.19 -7.96 3.74
C ASP A 37 9.99 -7.12 4.23
N GLU A 38 10.24 -5.89 4.71
CA GLU A 38 9.20 -5.06 5.31
C GLU A 38 8.91 -3.79 4.50
N PRO A 39 7.63 -3.44 4.30
CA PRO A 39 7.28 -2.15 3.73
C PRO A 39 7.59 -1.04 4.73
N ILE A 40 8.05 0.11 4.23
CA ILE A 40 8.33 1.28 5.06
C ILE A 40 8.30 2.57 4.25
N TYR A 41 7.70 3.61 4.80
CA TYR A 41 7.91 4.97 4.31
C TYR A 41 9.09 5.65 5.02
N LEU A 42 10.06 6.14 4.24
CA LEU A 42 11.22 6.89 4.74
C LEU A 42 11.20 8.31 4.18
N PRO A 43 11.15 9.35 5.03
CA PRO A 43 11.28 10.71 4.53
C PRO A 43 12.68 10.96 3.95
N ALA A 44 12.80 12.03 3.15
CA ALA A 44 14.10 12.53 2.71
C ALA A 44 14.96 12.90 3.93
N ASP A 45 16.24 12.57 3.86
CA ASP A 45 17.22 12.84 4.91
C ASP A 45 18.56 13.29 4.31
N ALA A 46 19.57 13.50 5.16
CA ALA A 46 20.89 13.96 4.73
C ALA A 46 21.66 12.95 3.86
N GLN A 47 21.33 11.66 3.92
CA GLN A 47 21.95 10.61 3.13
C GLN A 47 21.20 10.40 1.81
N VAL A 48 19.88 10.46 1.84
CA VAL A 48 19.03 10.27 0.67
C VAL A 48 18.06 11.45 0.53
N PRO A 49 18.30 12.35 -0.44
CA PRO A 49 17.58 13.63 -0.53
C PRO A 49 16.18 13.52 -1.17
N TYR A 50 15.54 12.34 -1.08
CA TYR A 50 14.19 12.09 -1.56
C TYR A 50 13.45 11.11 -0.63
N HIS A 51 12.14 11.29 -0.53
CA HIS A 51 11.26 10.39 0.21
C HIS A 51 11.16 9.04 -0.53
N ARG A 52 11.04 7.96 0.23
CA ARG A 52 10.99 6.58 -0.30
C ARG A 52 9.77 5.88 0.23
N ILE A 53 8.97 5.34 -0.68
CA ILE A 53 7.97 4.33 -0.38
C ILE A 53 8.63 2.99 -0.72
N VAL A 54 8.97 2.21 0.31
CA VAL A 54 9.59 0.89 0.14
C VAL A 54 8.50 -0.16 0.27
N PHE A 55 8.33 -1.01 -0.75
CA PHE A 55 7.37 -2.12 -0.72
C PHE A 55 8.10 -3.47 -0.69
N ALA A 56 7.45 -4.50 -0.15
CA ALA A 56 8.09 -5.79 0.13
C ALA A 56 8.03 -6.78 -1.05
N HIS A 57 9.02 -7.69 -1.08
CA HIS A 57 9.05 -8.92 -1.89
C HIS A 57 8.91 -8.79 -3.42
N GLY A 58 8.96 -7.58 -3.98
CA GLY A 58 8.83 -7.41 -5.43
C GLY A 58 7.44 -7.77 -5.96
N PHE A 59 6.39 -7.66 -5.14
CA PHE A 59 5.02 -7.96 -5.57
C PHE A 59 4.29 -6.70 -6.04
N TYR A 60 3.65 -6.78 -7.21
CA TYR A 60 2.84 -5.70 -7.77
C TYR A 60 1.75 -5.22 -6.79
N ALA A 61 1.10 -6.16 -6.11
CA ALA A 61 0.07 -5.86 -5.11
C ALA A 61 0.65 -5.15 -3.88
N SER A 62 1.86 -5.52 -3.42
CA SER A 62 2.52 -4.83 -2.32
C SER A 62 2.87 -3.40 -2.71
N ALA A 63 3.41 -3.19 -3.91
CA ALA A 63 3.68 -1.84 -4.42
C ALA A 63 2.42 -0.97 -4.49
N LEU A 64 1.30 -1.51 -4.96
CA LEU A 64 0.03 -0.78 -4.98
C LEU A 64 -0.46 -0.41 -3.59
N HIS A 65 -0.40 -1.35 -2.65
CA HIS A 65 -0.83 -1.14 -1.27
C HIS A 65 -0.07 0.03 -0.61
N GLU A 66 1.25 0.07 -0.78
CA GLU A 66 2.07 1.16 -0.23
C GLU A 66 1.79 2.52 -0.91
N ILE A 67 1.51 2.53 -2.22
CA ILE A 67 1.06 3.73 -2.93
C ILE A 67 -0.28 4.21 -2.35
N SER A 68 -1.21 3.30 -2.06
CA SER A 68 -2.50 3.62 -1.44
C SER A 68 -2.32 4.28 -0.07
N HIS A 69 -1.43 3.74 0.78
CA HIS A 69 -1.07 4.37 2.05
C HIS A 69 -0.52 5.78 1.87
N TRP A 70 0.41 5.96 0.93
CA TRP A 70 0.99 7.28 0.64
C TRP A 70 -0.05 8.29 0.14
N CYS A 71 -0.97 7.87 -0.74
CA CYS A 71 -2.05 8.73 -1.25
C CYS A 71 -2.93 9.29 -0.13
N ILE A 72 -3.13 8.54 0.95
CA ILE A 72 -3.99 8.93 2.08
C ILE A 72 -3.20 9.69 3.16
N ALA A 73 -1.89 9.45 3.24
CA ALA A 73 -1.01 10.20 4.12
C ALA A 73 -0.88 11.65 3.63
N GLY A 74 -1.45 12.59 4.38
CA GLY A 74 -1.28 14.02 4.10
C GLY A 74 0.16 14.51 4.34
N LYS A 75 0.45 15.75 3.92
CA LYS A 75 1.81 16.35 3.97
C LYS A 75 2.51 16.18 5.34
N ALA A 76 1.84 16.53 6.43
CA ALA A 76 2.43 16.41 7.77
C ALA A 76 2.82 14.97 8.15
N ARG A 77 2.09 13.98 7.64
CA ARG A 77 2.40 12.57 7.89
C ARG A 77 3.57 12.09 7.03
N ARG A 78 3.71 12.61 5.81
CA ARG A 78 4.85 12.35 4.92
C ARG A 78 6.18 12.94 5.44
N GLU A 79 6.18 13.62 6.58
CA GLU A 79 7.39 14.05 7.28
C GLU A 79 7.85 13.02 8.33
N LEU A 80 7.04 12.00 8.61
CA LEU A 80 7.31 10.99 9.64
C LEU A 80 7.67 9.66 9.00
N VAL A 81 8.60 8.94 9.62
CA VAL A 81 8.85 7.52 9.29
C VAL A 81 7.53 6.77 9.40
N ASP A 82 7.23 6.02 8.36
CA ASP A 82 6.03 5.22 8.23
C ASP A 82 4.72 5.98 8.48
N PHE A 83 4.70 7.23 8.02
CA PHE A 83 3.58 8.15 8.20
C PHE A 83 3.22 8.43 9.67
N GLY A 84 4.10 8.09 10.61
CA GLY A 84 3.87 8.16 12.05
C GLY A 84 3.07 6.98 12.61
N TYR A 85 2.79 5.95 11.81
CA TYR A 85 2.30 4.68 12.32
C TYR A 85 3.42 3.93 13.05
N TRP A 86 3.02 2.92 13.82
CA TRP A 86 3.96 1.99 14.43
C TRP A 86 3.59 0.56 14.06
N TYR A 87 4.62 -0.27 13.94
CA TYR A 87 4.47 -1.68 13.64
C TYR A 87 3.99 -2.43 14.88
N CYS A 88 2.79 -3.02 14.78
CA CYS A 88 2.30 -3.92 15.82
C CYS A 88 2.56 -5.37 15.38
N PRO A 89 3.45 -6.10 16.10
CA PRO A 89 3.73 -7.49 15.81
C PRO A 89 2.49 -8.36 16.01
N ASP A 90 2.64 -9.61 15.59
CA ASP A 90 1.62 -10.63 15.67
C ASP A 90 1.03 -10.81 17.09
N GLY A 91 -0.25 -11.20 17.17
CA GLY A 91 -0.92 -11.47 18.44
C GLY A 91 -1.72 -10.30 19.03
N ARG A 92 -2.30 -9.45 18.17
CA ARG A 92 -3.17 -8.33 18.56
C ARG A 92 -4.38 -8.81 19.36
N ASP A 93 -4.67 -8.10 20.45
CA ASP A 93 -5.96 -8.23 21.11
C ASP A 93 -7.07 -7.55 20.27
N ALA A 94 -8.32 -7.74 20.67
CA ALA A 94 -9.47 -7.21 19.93
C ALA A 94 -9.44 -5.68 19.81
N GLN A 95 -8.88 -4.98 20.81
CA GLN A 95 -8.77 -3.53 20.80
C GLN A 95 -7.73 -3.06 19.78
N THR A 96 -6.56 -3.69 19.79
CA THR A 96 -5.45 -3.43 18.89
C THR A 96 -5.84 -3.76 17.44
N GLN A 97 -6.58 -4.87 17.24
CA GLN A 97 -7.12 -5.24 15.94
C GLN A 97 -8.12 -4.20 15.42
N SER A 98 -9.01 -3.68 16.27
CA SER A 98 -9.96 -2.62 15.87
C SER A 98 -9.24 -1.32 15.46
N GLN A 99 -8.19 -0.94 16.18
CA GLN A 99 -7.39 0.25 15.84
C GLN A 99 -6.66 0.09 14.51
N PHE A 100 -6.17 -1.11 14.21
CA PHE A 100 -5.61 -1.44 12.90
C PHE A 100 -6.66 -1.35 11.79
N GLU A 101 -7.83 -1.96 11.98
CA GLU A 101 -8.91 -1.92 10.99
C GLU A 101 -9.32 -0.49 10.63
N ASP A 102 -9.42 0.41 11.61
CA ASP A 102 -9.75 1.82 11.40
C ASP A 102 -8.77 2.56 10.47
N VAL A 103 -7.47 2.19 10.49
CA VAL A 103 -6.47 2.83 9.62
C VAL A 103 -6.46 2.28 8.20
N GLU A 104 -6.93 1.04 8.05
CA GLU A 104 -6.91 0.25 6.81
C GLU A 104 -8.12 0.46 5.91
N VAL A 105 -9.24 0.97 6.44
CA VAL A 105 -10.47 1.22 5.65
C VAL A 105 -10.19 2.03 4.38
N LYS A 106 -9.40 3.11 4.49
CA LYS A 106 -9.14 4.00 3.36
C LYS A 106 -8.10 3.42 2.39
N PRO A 107 -6.94 2.90 2.83
CA PRO A 107 -5.97 2.27 1.94
C PRO A 107 -6.59 1.15 1.10
N GLN A 108 -7.38 0.28 1.73
CA GLN A 108 -8.01 -0.84 1.03
C GLN A 108 -9.08 -0.40 0.02
N ALA A 109 -9.76 0.74 0.26
CA ALA A 109 -10.66 1.33 -0.74
C ALA A 109 -9.91 1.83 -1.99
N PHE A 110 -8.69 2.35 -1.81
CA PHE A 110 -7.82 2.76 -2.93
C PHE A 110 -7.28 1.55 -3.70
N ASP A 111 -6.88 0.48 -3.00
CA ASP A 111 -6.49 -0.78 -3.62
C ASP A 111 -7.61 -1.30 -4.56
N TRP A 112 -8.86 -1.19 -4.10
CA TRP A 112 -10.03 -1.57 -4.89
C TRP A 112 -10.24 -0.70 -6.14
N LEU A 113 -10.09 0.63 -6.02
CA LEU A 113 -10.19 1.56 -7.16
C LEU A 113 -9.11 1.26 -8.21
N PHE A 114 -7.88 0.99 -7.78
CA PHE A 114 -6.77 0.68 -8.68
C PHE A 114 -6.92 -0.68 -9.35
N ALA A 115 -7.42 -1.70 -8.65
CA ALA A 115 -7.68 -3.01 -9.21
C ALA A 115 -8.86 -3.01 -10.20
N TRP A 116 -9.97 -2.33 -9.85
CA TRP A 116 -11.15 -2.21 -10.72
C TRP A 116 -10.80 -1.60 -12.08
N ARG A 117 -9.98 -0.55 -12.09
CA ARG A 117 -9.56 0.11 -13.33
C ARG A 117 -8.66 -0.75 -14.23
N ARG A 118 -8.13 -1.87 -13.71
CA ARG A 118 -7.17 -2.75 -14.42
C ARG A 118 -7.69 -4.16 -14.71
N GLY A 119 -8.91 -4.53 -14.29
CA GLY A 119 -9.46 -5.86 -14.53
C GLY A 119 -8.72 -7.00 -13.81
N ILE A 120 -7.90 -6.67 -12.80
CA ILE A 120 -7.15 -7.65 -12.01
C ILE A 120 -8.11 -8.33 -11.03
N PRO A 121 -8.31 -9.66 -11.10
CA PRO A 121 -9.06 -10.39 -10.10
C PRO A 121 -8.20 -10.53 -8.84
N LEU A 122 -8.35 -9.60 -7.90
CA LEU A 122 -7.88 -9.81 -6.53
C LEU A 122 -8.66 -10.99 -5.94
N THR A 123 -7.96 -11.86 -5.22
CA THR A 123 -8.47 -13.12 -4.65
C THR A 123 -9.74 -12.88 -3.81
N SER A 124 -10.85 -13.00 -4.53
CA SER A 124 -12.27 -12.89 -4.23
C SER A 124 -12.77 -11.68 -3.41
N VAL A 125 -13.68 -10.92 -4.04
CA VAL A 125 -14.71 -10.07 -3.41
C VAL A 125 -15.41 -10.76 -2.22
N ALA A 126 -15.47 -12.09 -2.22
CA ALA A 126 -16.06 -12.88 -1.14
C ALA A 126 -15.22 -12.87 0.16
N THR A 127 -13.90 -12.71 0.10
CA THR A 127 -13.05 -12.59 1.30
C THR A 127 -13.20 -11.22 1.97
N ILE A 128 -13.44 -10.18 1.16
CA ILE A 128 -13.59 -8.79 1.60
C ILE A 128 -15.02 -8.54 2.11
N TRP A 129 -16.05 -9.10 1.45
CA TRP A 129 -17.41 -9.07 1.96
C TRP A 129 -17.55 -9.85 3.28
N ARG A 130 -16.79 -10.95 3.43
CA ARG A 130 -16.66 -11.63 4.73
C ARG A 130 -15.93 -10.75 5.74
N ALA A 131 -14.80 -10.12 5.41
CA ALA A 131 -14.09 -9.22 6.34
C ALA A 131 -14.94 -8.02 6.81
N ILE A 132 -15.69 -7.39 5.89
CA ILE A 132 -16.57 -6.25 6.19
C ILE A 132 -17.78 -6.68 7.04
N LEU A 133 -18.28 -7.92 6.89
CA LEU A 133 -19.46 -8.40 7.61
C LEU A 133 -19.18 -9.25 8.86
N SER A 134 -18.02 -9.89 9.01
CA SER A 134 -17.81 -10.90 10.06
C SER A 134 -16.94 -10.49 11.24
N ARG A 135 -16.26 -9.33 11.26
CA ARG A 135 -15.35 -8.95 12.37
C ARG A 135 -14.30 -10.03 12.76
N ILE A 136 -14.18 -11.08 11.96
CA ILE A 136 -13.42 -12.30 12.26
C ILE A 136 -12.86 -12.78 10.93
N ALA A 137 -11.54 -12.99 10.94
CA ALA A 137 -10.69 -13.60 9.92
C ALA A 137 -10.07 -12.66 8.88
N TRP A 138 -9.01 -11.94 9.25
CA TRP A 138 -7.83 -11.81 8.39
C TRP A 138 -6.55 -12.11 9.19
N ARG A 139 -5.98 -13.30 8.92
CA ARG A 139 -4.65 -13.76 9.35
C ARG A 139 -3.60 -13.22 8.37
N PHE A 140 -3.26 -11.94 8.51
CA PHE A 140 -1.92 -11.47 8.17
C PHE A 140 -1.31 -10.86 9.42
N SER A 141 -0.07 -11.25 9.67
CA SER A 141 0.52 -11.38 10.99
C SER A 141 1.23 -10.12 11.53
N ALA A 142 0.95 -8.96 10.93
CA ALA A 142 1.67 -7.71 11.17
C ALA A 142 0.96 -6.54 10.48
N GLY A 143 1.28 -5.29 10.82
CA GLY A 143 0.56 -4.12 10.30
C GLY A 143 0.57 -2.88 11.20
N PHE A 144 0.11 -1.77 10.62
CA PHE A 144 0.38 -0.42 11.10
C PHE A 144 -0.75 0.16 11.96
N MET A 145 -0.38 0.81 13.07
CA MET A 145 -1.33 1.37 14.04
C MET A 145 -1.16 2.89 14.15
N ARG A 146 -2.26 3.63 14.35
CA ARG A 146 -2.18 5.05 14.76
C ARG A 146 -1.57 5.15 16.15
N ARG A 147 -0.75 6.18 16.34
CA ARG A 147 -0.43 6.69 17.68
C ARG A 147 -1.64 7.42 18.25
#